data_AF-A0A7Z0EJE9-F1
#
_entry.id   AF-A0A7Z0EJE9-F1
#
_cell.length_a   1.000
_cell.length_b   1.000
_cell.length_c   1.000
_cell.angle_alpha   90.00
_cell.angle_beta   90.00
_cell.angle_gamma   90.00
#
_symmetry.space_group_name_H-M   'P 1'
#
loop_
_entity.id
_entity.type
_entity.pdbx_description
1 polymer ?
#
loop_
_entity_poly.entity_id
_entity_poly.type
_entity_poly.pdbx_seq_one_letter_code
_entity_poly.pdbx_strand_id
1 'polypeptide(L)'
;MLTAVAGVIGALVIGSWVVVAWGSRRRQPWLLSPLALLIVVLVAVDLPGWSFIPVALLVAGSFAELVLGSRESPAVRTKDPDAPLSTERWAAAVAAPFRVALAEPWDVVARPTLRRRYRRLLERQWAVTDRESLLAAVHALLEELHSGPSLDLVVDLNAGSAWSRLPQDQGGTATGERVRLTVDQVARLRVVTGVTEADETVIIGAYQWWKSVHVIRLVSGGATLDWLSPVETQTLLRRVASDLQRRYSSWQDLSTAFHAGYLLWPERGAGADQGGTDGVWTALGLLTEDPQSPWNLLPWDMPLERVITESGVPSQQEH
;
A
#
# COMPACT_ATOMS: atom_id res chain seq x y z
N MET A 1 19.98 -38.35 -32.16
CA MET A 1 18.86 -38.43 -31.18
C MET A 1 18.78 -37.17 -30.32
N LEU A 2 19.89 -36.67 -29.78
CA LEU A 2 19.90 -35.48 -28.90
C LEU A 2 19.41 -34.20 -29.59
N THR A 3 19.73 -33.98 -30.87
CA THR A 3 19.25 -32.85 -31.67
C THR A 3 17.73 -32.84 -31.85
N ALA A 4 17.12 -34.02 -32.11
CA ALA A 4 15.67 -34.16 -32.24
C ALA A 4 14.96 -33.89 -30.90
N VAL A 5 15.50 -34.40 -29.79
CA VAL A 5 14.99 -34.15 -28.45
C VAL A 5 15.08 -32.65 -28.09
N ALA A 6 16.23 -32.02 -28.34
CA ALA A 6 16.43 -30.59 -28.11
C ALA A 6 15.50 -29.72 -28.96
N GLY A 7 15.27 -30.09 -30.23
CA GLY A 7 14.34 -29.40 -31.11
C GLY A 7 12.88 -29.45 -30.63
N VAL A 8 12.41 -30.63 -30.19
CA VAL A 8 11.05 -30.80 -29.65
C VAL A 8 10.87 -30.02 -28.35
N ILE A 9 11.82 -30.13 -27.41
CA ILE A 9 11.77 -29.41 -26.13
C ILE A 9 11.82 -27.89 -26.37
N GLY A 10 12.71 -27.43 -27.23
CA GLY A 10 12.83 -26.01 -27.60
C GLY A 10 11.54 -25.46 -28.19
N ALA A 11 10.92 -26.18 -29.14
CA ALA A 11 9.66 -25.77 -29.75
C ALA A 11 8.51 -25.67 -28.73
N LEU A 12 8.39 -26.65 -27.82
CA LEU A 12 7.38 -26.62 -26.76
C LEU A 12 7.58 -25.44 -25.80
N VAL A 13 8.81 -25.18 -25.39
CA VAL A 13 9.15 -24.09 -24.47
C VAL A 13 8.91 -22.72 -25.11
N ILE A 14 9.29 -22.55 -26.38
CA ILE A 14 9.01 -21.33 -27.14
C ILE A 14 7.49 -21.13 -27.29
N GLY A 15 6.74 -22.18 -27.64
CA GLY A 15 5.29 -22.12 -27.75
C GLY A 15 4.60 -21.71 -26.43
N SER A 16 5.04 -22.29 -25.31
CA SER A 16 4.54 -21.93 -23.97
C SER A 16 4.88 -20.48 -23.60
N TRP A 17 6.11 -20.03 -23.87
CA TRP A 17 6.52 -18.64 -23.66
C TRP A 17 5.67 -17.65 -24.47
N VAL A 18 5.37 -17.94 -25.74
CA VAL A 18 4.51 -17.06 -26.56
C VAL A 18 3.13 -16.89 -25.94
N VAL A 19 2.53 -17.96 -25.41
CA VAL A 19 1.21 -17.89 -24.73
C VAL A 19 1.31 -17.00 -23.48
N VAL A 20 2.35 -17.16 -22.66
CA VAL A 20 2.58 -16.32 -21.47
C VAL A 20 2.84 -14.86 -21.86
N ALA A 21 3.65 -14.62 -22.88
CA ALA A 21 4.00 -13.28 -23.37
C ALA A 21 2.80 -12.56 -23.99
N TRP A 22 1.89 -13.29 -24.62
CA TRP A 22 0.66 -12.74 -25.20
C TRP A 22 -0.41 -12.48 -24.13
N GLY A 23 -0.51 -13.34 -23.11
CA GLY A 23 -1.44 -13.15 -21.98
C GLY A 23 -0.99 -12.11 -20.96
N SER A 24 0.30 -11.77 -20.91
CA SER A 24 0.83 -10.74 -20.01
C SER A 24 0.53 -9.33 -20.52
N ARG A 25 0.01 -8.46 -19.64
CA ARG A 25 -0.12 -7.01 -19.93
C ARG A 25 1.22 -6.27 -19.92
N ARG A 26 2.31 -6.91 -19.49
CA ARG A 26 3.65 -6.32 -19.38
C ARG A 26 4.43 -6.58 -20.67
N ARG A 27 5.24 -5.62 -21.11
CA ARG A 27 6.15 -5.80 -22.27
C ARG A 27 7.41 -6.63 -21.95
N GLN A 28 7.66 -6.91 -20.68
CA GLN A 28 8.86 -7.64 -20.19
C GLN A 28 9.06 -9.06 -20.77
N PRO A 29 8.02 -9.90 -20.97
CA PRO A 29 8.19 -11.22 -21.55
C PRO A 29 8.78 -11.19 -22.97
N TRP A 30 8.48 -10.14 -23.74
CA TRP A 30 8.97 -9.96 -25.11
C TRP A 30 10.48 -9.67 -25.17
N LEU A 31 11.08 -9.19 -24.07
CA LEU A 31 12.53 -9.00 -23.96
C LEU A 31 13.30 -10.34 -23.95
N LEU A 32 12.62 -11.46 -23.72
CA LEU A 32 13.22 -12.80 -23.77
C LEU A 32 13.23 -13.41 -25.19
N SER A 33 12.72 -12.69 -26.19
CA SER A 33 12.78 -13.11 -27.61
C SER A 33 14.19 -13.48 -28.12
N PRO A 34 15.30 -12.84 -27.69
CA PRO A 34 16.64 -13.27 -28.10
C PRO A 34 16.99 -14.68 -27.61
N LEU A 35 16.48 -15.10 -26.44
CA LEU A 35 16.69 -16.46 -25.93
C LEU A 35 15.94 -17.48 -26.77
N ALA A 36 14.70 -17.18 -27.16
CA ALA A 36 13.92 -18.03 -28.06
C ALA A 36 14.64 -18.22 -29.41
N LEU A 37 15.20 -17.14 -29.98
CA LEU A 37 15.95 -17.21 -31.23
C LEU A 37 17.27 -17.99 -31.07
N LEU A 38 17.97 -17.82 -29.95
CA LEU A 38 19.20 -18.55 -29.64
C LEU A 38 18.98 -20.07 -29.55
N ILE A 39 17.84 -20.52 -29.01
CA ILE A 39 17.46 -21.95 -28.99
C ILE A 39 17.37 -22.50 -30.42
N VAL A 40 16.70 -21.78 -31.32
CA VAL A 40 16.54 -22.21 -32.73
C VAL A 40 17.89 -22.27 -33.44
N VAL A 41 18.74 -21.25 -33.26
CA VAL A 41 20.07 -21.20 -33.88
C VAL A 41 20.97 -22.35 -33.39
N LEU A 42 21.00 -22.63 -32.09
CA LEU A 42 21.84 -23.70 -31.54
C LEU A 42 21.41 -25.09 -31.99
N VAL A 43 20.11 -25.32 -32.18
CA VAL A 43 19.60 -26.57 -32.75
C VAL A 43 19.92 -26.66 -34.25
N ALA A 44 19.82 -25.55 -34.99
CA ALA A 44 20.11 -25.51 -36.43
C ALA A 44 21.59 -25.73 -36.77
N VAL A 45 22.51 -25.32 -35.90
CA VAL A 45 23.97 -25.49 -36.07
C VAL A 45 24.47 -26.82 -35.47
N ASP A 46 23.56 -27.73 -35.11
CA ASP A 46 23.84 -29.05 -34.51
C ASP A 46 24.69 -28.99 -33.22
N LEU A 47 24.40 -27.98 -32.38
CA LEU A 47 24.96 -27.82 -31.03
C LEU A 47 23.88 -28.00 -29.94
N PRO A 48 23.15 -29.14 -29.91
CA PRO A 48 21.97 -29.29 -29.08
C PRO A 48 22.27 -29.41 -27.57
N GLY A 49 23.52 -29.66 -27.18
CA GLY A 49 23.92 -29.60 -25.77
C GLY A 49 23.85 -28.18 -25.20
N TRP A 50 24.17 -27.18 -26.03
CA TRP A 50 24.17 -25.77 -25.63
C TRP A 50 22.79 -25.14 -25.63
N SER A 51 21.83 -25.69 -26.39
CA SER A 51 20.45 -25.17 -26.43
C SER A 51 19.69 -25.35 -25.11
N PHE A 52 20.11 -26.27 -24.23
CA PHE A 52 19.48 -26.45 -22.93
C PHE A 52 19.63 -25.26 -22.00
N ILE A 53 20.71 -24.47 -22.13
CA ILE A 53 20.93 -23.28 -21.31
C ILE A 53 19.89 -22.18 -21.61
N PRO A 54 19.71 -21.71 -22.86
CA PRO A 54 18.66 -20.73 -23.15
C PRO A 54 17.25 -21.30 -22.99
N VAL A 55 17.03 -22.60 -23.19
CA VAL A 55 15.76 -23.28 -22.84
C VAL A 55 15.46 -23.10 -21.34
N ALA A 56 16.42 -23.42 -20.46
CA ALA A 56 16.24 -23.28 -19.02
C ALA A 56 16.01 -21.83 -18.60
N LEU A 57 16.74 -20.87 -19.21
CA LEU A 57 16.54 -19.45 -18.95
C LEU A 57 15.16 -18.95 -19.42
N LEU A 58 14.67 -19.40 -20.57
CA LEU A 58 13.35 -19.00 -21.09
C LEU A 58 12.22 -19.58 -20.22
N VAL A 59 12.36 -20.83 -19.74
CA VAL A 59 11.44 -21.43 -18.76
C VAL A 59 11.46 -20.65 -17.45
N ALA A 60 12.64 -20.36 -16.90
CA ALA A 60 12.78 -19.61 -15.65
C ALA A 60 12.19 -18.20 -15.76
N GLY A 61 12.42 -17.49 -16.87
CA GLY A 61 11.85 -16.18 -17.14
C GLY A 61 10.32 -16.21 -17.30
N SER A 62 9.80 -17.20 -18.03
CA SER A 62 8.34 -17.38 -18.19
C SER A 62 7.66 -17.74 -16.86
N PHE A 63 8.30 -18.59 -16.06
CA PHE A 63 7.82 -18.93 -14.73
C PHE A 63 7.88 -17.72 -13.78
N ALA A 64 8.96 -16.92 -13.83
CA ALA A 64 9.05 -15.69 -13.06
C ALA A 64 7.94 -14.70 -13.46
N GLU A 65 7.63 -14.56 -14.74
CA GLU A 65 6.49 -13.76 -15.23
C GLU A 65 5.14 -14.30 -14.75
N LEU A 66 4.94 -15.62 -14.76
CA LEU A 66 3.72 -16.23 -14.21
C LEU A 66 3.61 -15.99 -12.71
N VAL A 67 4.70 -16.13 -11.94
CA VAL A 67 4.71 -15.88 -10.49
C VAL A 67 4.51 -14.39 -10.19
N LEU A 68 5.16 -13.49 -10.92
CA LEU A 68 5.00 -12.04 -10.78
C LEU A 68 3.61 -11.57 -11.25
N GLY A 69 3.08 -12.17 -12.31
CA GLY A 69 1.74 -11.95 -12.84
C GLY A 69 0.64 -12.60 -12.00
N SER A 70 0.97 -13.61 -11.19
CA SER A 70 0.06 -14.20 -10.20
C SER A 70 -0.16 -13.33 -8.97
N ARG A 71 0.62 -12.23 -8.81
CA ARG A 71 0.26 -11.18 -7.84
C ARG A 71 -1.07 -10.58 -8.28
N GLU A 72 -2.12 -10.86 -7.51
CA GLU A 72 -3.47 -10.36 -7.78
C GLU A 72 -3.42 -8.85 -8.01
N SER A 73 -4.08 -8.40 -9.08
CA SER A 73 -4.18 -6.97 -9.38
C SER A 73 -4.93 -6.25 -8.25
N PRO A 74 -4.54 -5.01 -7.91
CA PRO A 74 -5.24 -4.23 -6.90
C PRO A 74 -6.75 -4.23 -7.14
N ALA A 75 -7.53 -4.51 -6.10
CA ALA A 75 -8.98 -4.66 -6.20
C ALA A 75 -9.65 -4.28 -4.87
N VAL A 76 -10.76 -3.56 -4.95
CA VAL A 76 -11.60 -3.28 -3.78
C VAL A 76 -12.34 -4.56 -3.44
N ARG A 77 -12.00 -5.16 -2.29
CA ARG A 77 -12.68 -6.34 -1.75
C ARG A 77 -13.17 -6.02 -0.34
N THR A 78 -14.38 -6.45 -0.03
CA THR A 78 -14.98 -6.39 1.31
C THR A 78 -15.40 -7.79 1.72
N LYS A 79 -15.20 -8.17 2.98
CA LYS A 79 -15.67 -9.45 3.50
C LYS A 79 -17.18 -9.41 3.70
N ASP A 80 -17.67 -8.32 4.26
CA ASP A 80 -19.09 -8.09 4.51
C ASP A 80 -19.42 -6.63 4.16
N PRO A 81 -20.09 -6.34 3.02
CA PRO A 81 -20.47 -4.98 2.66
C PRO A 81 -21.45 -4.38 3.68
N ASP A 82 -22.39 -5.20 4.16
CA ASP A 82 -23.54 -4.78 4.98
C ASP A 82 -23.27 -4.86 6.49
N ALA A 83 -22.02 -5.15 6.88
CA ALA A 83 -21.63 -5.14 8.28
C ALA A 83 -21.98 -3.78 8.94
N PRO A 84 -22.14 -3.75 10.28
CA PRO A 84 -22.41 -2.50 10.97
C PRO A 84 -21.22 -1.54 10.87
N LEU A 85 -21.51 -0.25 11.07
CA LEU A 85 -20.48 0.76 11.26
C LEU A 85 -19.75 0.47 12.58
N SER A 86 -18.42 0.41 12.55
CA SER A 86 -17.60 0.24 13.75
C SER A 86 -16.30 1.03 13.64
N THR A 87 -15.69 1.32 14.80
CA THR A 87 -14.37 1.99 14.84
C THR A 87 -13.32 1.18 14.11
N GLU A 88 -13.41 -0.15 14.16
CA GLU A 88 -12.49 -1.05 13.48
C GLU A 88 -12.61 -0.94 11.96
N ARG A 89 -13.84 -0.94 11.41
CA ARG A 89 -14.05 -0.77 9.96
C ARG A 89 -13.61 0.62 9.51
N TRP A 90 -13.89 1.66 10.29
CA TRP A 90 -13.44 3.02 9.99
C TRP A 90 -11.91 3.11 9.96
N ALA A 91 -11.22 2.56 10.97
CA ALA A 91 -9.76 2.54 10.97
C ALA A 91 -9.19 1.67 9.84
N ALA A 92 -9.84 0.54 9.54
CA ALA A 92 -9.43 -0.33 8.43
C ALA A 92 -9.58 0.38 7.06
N ALA A 93 -10.59 1.25 6.91
CA ALA A 93 -10.77 2.11 5.74
C ALA A 93 -9.63 3.12 5.54
N VAL A 94 -9.06 3.67 6.62
CA VAL A 94 -7.85 4.52 6.54
C VAL A 94 -6.66 3.73 5.99
N ALA A 95 -6.52 2.45 6.37
CA ALA A 95 -5.48 1.56 5.88
C ALA A 95 -5.81 0.80 4.58
N ALA A 96 -6.98 1.06 3.99
CA ALA A 96 -7.45 0.41 2.78
C ALA A 96 -6.46 0.51 1.60
N PRO A 97 -5.72 1.61 1.36
CA PRO A 97 -4.80 1.68 0.21
C PRO A 97 -3.80 0.52 0.15
N PHE A 98 -3.26 0.11 1.30
CA PHE A 98 -2.32 -1.01 1.37
C PHE A 98 -2.99 -2.38 1.26
N ARG A 99 -4.27 -2.50 1.64
CA ARG A 99 -5.04 -3.75 1.51
C ARG A 99 -5.50 -3.95 0.07
N VAL A 100 -6.10 -2.93 -0.52
CA VAL A 100 -6.55 -2.92 -1.91
C VAL A 100 -5.38 -3.17 -2.86
N ALA A 101 -4.19 -2.61 -2.59
CA ALA A 101 -2.97 -2.86 -3.37
C ALA A 101 -2.57 -4.35 -3.42
N LEU A 102 -3.00 -5.13 -2.43
CA LEU A 102 -2.71 -6.55 -2.29
C LEU A 102 -3.94 -7.43 -2.60
N ALA A 103 -5.01 -6.83 -3.15
CA ALA A 103 -6.32 -7.45 -3.35
C ALA A 103 -6.87 -8.12 -2.07
N GLU A 104 -6.56 -7.55 -0.93
CA GLU A 104 -6.99 -8.02 0.38
C GLU A 104 -8.31 -7.34 0.79
N PRO A 105 -9.23 -8.05 1.48
CA PRO A 105 -10.40 -7.40 2.07
C PRO A 105 -10.00 -6.23 2.97
N TRP A 106 -10.58 -5.05 2.74
CA TRP A 106 -10.20 -3.83 3.46
C TRP A 106 -10.80 -3.77 4.86
N ASP A 107 -11.95 -4.39 5.09
CA ASP A 107 -12.78 -4.32 6.31
C ASP A 107 -12.36 -5.30 7.42
N VAL A 108 -11.24 -6.03 7.24
CA VAL A 108 -10.78 -7.05 8.18
C VAL A 108 -9.45 -6.65 8.82
N VAL A 109 -9.49 -6.33 10.12
CA VAL A 109 -8.31 -5.94 10.92
C VAL A 109 -7.37 -7.13 11.15
N ALA A 110 -7.85 -8.19 11.82
CA ALA A 110 -7.06 -9.36 12.19
C ALA A 110 -7.25 -10.52 11.20
N ARG A 111 -6.15 -11.05 10.65
CA ARG A 111 -6.17 -12.08 9.60
C ARG A 111 -5.27 -13.27 9.91
N PRO A 112 -5.71 -14.20 10.78
CA PRO A 112 -4.86 -15.31 11.26
C PRO A 112 -4.26 -16.17 10.14
N THR A 113 -4.93 -16.30 9.00
CA THR A 113 -4.43 -17.03 7.81
C THR A 113 -3.17 -16.40 7.19
N LEU A 114 -2.92 -15.11 7.43
CA LEU A 114 -1.79 -14.35 6.86
C LEU A 114 -0.66 -14.09 7.86
N ARG A 115 -0.64 -14.77 9.01
CA ARG A 115 0.38 -14.62 10.07
C ARG A 115 1.82 -14.61 9.55
N ARG A 116 2.18 -15.57 8.69
CA ARG A 116 3.53 -15.66 8.12
C ARG A 116 3.89 -14.44 7.25
N ARG A 117 2.93 -13.88 6.53
CA ARG A 117 3.12 -12.69 5.68
C ARG A 117 3.29 -11.44 6.55
N TYR A 118 2.41 -11.28 7.54
CA TYR A 118 2.46 -10.15 8.48
C TYR A 118 3.75 -10.14 9.29
N ARG A 119 4.20 -11.29 9.81
CA ARG A 119 5.49 -11.38 10.50
C ARG A 119 6.65 -10.88 9.63
N ARG A 120 6.77 -11.37 8.40
CA ARG A 120 7.81 -10.94 7.46
C ARG A 120 7.72 -9.45 7.12
N LEU A 121 6.51 -8.92 6.97
CA LEU A 121 6.29 -7.52 6.66
C LEU A 121 6.74 -6.62 7.82
N LEU A 122 6.33 -6.96 9.05
CA LEU A 122 6.68 -6.21 10.26
C LEU A 122 8.18 -6.23 10.53
N GLU A 123 8.80 -7.41 10.40
CA GLU A 123 10.25 -7.58 10.57
C GLU A 123 11.03 -6.75 9.53
N ARG A 124 10.65 -6.83 8.25
CA ARG A 124 11.38 -6.13 7.17
C ARG A 124 11.20 -4.62 7.17
N GLN A 125 9.97 -4.14 7.41
CA GLN A 125 9.66 -2.71 7.27
C GLN A 125 9.86 -1.92 8.56
N TRP A 126 9.73 -2.59 9.71
CA TRP A 126 9.71 -1.92 11.02
C TRP A 126 10.68 -2.52 12.04
N ALA A 127 11.43 -3.57 11.68
CA ALA A 127 12.28 -4.33 12.60
C ALA A 127 11.51 -4.86 13.83
N VAL A 128 10.22 -5.15 13.65
CA VAL A 128 9.33 -5.64 14.72
C VAL A 128 9.27 -7.16 14.69
N THR A 129 9.69 -7.81 15.78
CA THR A 129 9.79 -9.27 15.90
C THR A 129 8.89 -9.88 16.96
N ASP A 130 8.35 -9.06 17.86
CA ASP A 130 7.58 -9.46 19.03
C ASP A 130 6.62 -8.34 19.49
N ARG A 131 5.85 -8.61 20.54
CA ARG A 131 4.86 -7.68 21.10
C ARG A 131 5.49 -6.39 21.64
N GLU A 132 6.65 -6.48 22.28
CA GLU A 132 7.29 -5.33 22.92
C GLU A 132 7.82 -4.36 21.86
N SER A 133 8.56 -4.88 20.88
CA SER A 133 9.03 -4.10 19.72
C SER A 133 7.86 -3.51 18.91
N LEU A 134 6.74 -4.23 18.80
CA LEU A 134 5.52 -3.69 18.17
C LEU A 134 4.99 -2.46 18.91
N LEU A 135 4.79 -2.56 20.23
CA LEU A 135 4.26 -1.46 21.04
C LEU A 135 5.23 -0.28 21.05
N ALA A 136 6.53 -0.53 21.11
CA ALA A 136 7.55 0.50 21.00
C ALA A 136 7.47 1.24 19.65
N ALA A 137 7.33 0.51 18.53
CA ALA A 137 7.18 1.11 17.21
C ALA A 137 5.89 1.93 17.07
N VAL A 138 4.77 1.43 17.60
CA VAL A 138 3.48 2.15 17.63
C VAL A 138 3.60 3.44 18.44
N HIS A 139 4.17 3.38 19.64
CA HIS A 139 4.34 4.56 20.48
C HIS A 139 5.30 5.58 19.88
N ALA A 140 6.42 5.14 19.33
CA ALA A 140 7.38 6.04 18.68
C ALA A 140 6.74 6.78 17.49
N LEU A 141 5.93 6.09 16.68
CA LEU A 141 5.26 6.72 15.54
C LEU A 141 4.13 7.67 15.98
N LEU A 142 3.38 7.32 17.02
CA LEU A 142 2.37 8.22 17.59
C LEU A 142 3.01 9.47 18.20
N GLU A 143 4.11 9.30 18.94
CA GLU A 143 4.88 10.39 19.52
C GLU A 143 5.44 11.32 18.43
N GLU A 144 5.98 10.77 17.34
CA GLU A 144 6.43 11.56 16.18
C GLU A 144 5.28 12.41 15.60
N LEU A 145 4.08 11.84 15.49
CA LEU A 145 2.90 12.52 14.95
C LEU A 145 2.36 13.60 15.89
N HIS A 146 2.38 13.36 17.21
CA HIS A 146 1.86 14.28 18.23
C HIS A 146 2.83 15.41 18.56
N SER A 147 4.12 15.12 18.65
CA SER A 147 5.15 16.07 19.09
C SER A 147 5.81 16.81 17.93
N GLY A 148 5.65 16.32 16.69
CA GLY A 148 6.11 17.02 15.49
C GLY A 148 5.31 18.30 15.21
N PRO A 149 5.91 19.31 14.53
CA PRO A 149 5.18 20.50 14.12
C PRO A 149 4.03 20.11 13.19
N SER A 150 2.82 20.66 13.37
CA SER A 150 1.72 20.42 12.43
C SER A 150 2.03 21.20 11.16
N LEU A 151 2.50 20.54 10.10
CA LEU A 151 2.89 21.21 8.86
C LEU A 151 1.78 21.17 7.81
N ASP A 152 1.68 22.23 7.03
CA ASP A 152 0.97 22.23 5.76
C ASP A 152 1.94 21.84 4.65
N LEU A 153 1.43 21.18 3.62
CA LEU A 153 2.14 21.01 2.37
C LEU A 153 1.55 21.96 1.33
N VAL A 154 2.39 22.82 0.76
CA VAL A 154 2.02 23.64 -0.40
C VAL A 154 2.48 22.93 -1.65
N VAL A 155 1.57 22.77 -2.61
CA VAL A 155 1.81 22.17 -3.90
C VAL A 155 1.49 23.19 -4.98
N ASP A 156 2.50 23.64 -5.69
CA ASP A 156 2.37 24.43 -6.91
C ASP A 156 2.34 23.48 -8.12
N LEU A 157 1.15 23.28 -8.67
CA LEU A 157 0.86 22.39 -9.79
C LEU A 157 1.29 22.97 -11.14
N ASN A 158 1.62 24.26 -11.22
CA ASN A 158 2.13 24.89 -12.43
C ASN A 158 3.65 24.76 -12.49
N ALA A 159 4.31 25.19 -11.42
CA ALA A 159 5.75 25.05 -11.28
C ALA A 159 6.18 23.58 -11.10
N GLY A 160 5.23 22.70 -10.77
CA GLY A 160 5.49 21.30 -10.46
C GLY A 160 6.41 21.18 -9.25
N SER A 161 6.08 21.88 -8.17
CA SER A 161 6.90 21.90 -6.96
C SER A 161 6.06 21.78 -5.69
N ALA A 162 6.61 21.16 -4.66
CA ALA A 162 5.96 21.03 -3.36
C ALA A 162 6.94 21.35 -2.23
N TRP A 163 6.46 22.00 -1.17
CA TRP A 163 7.25 22.27 0.03
C TRP A 163 6.38 22.30 1.27
N SER A 164 6.97 21.95 2.41
CA SER A 164 6.29 22.09 3.70
C SER A 164 6.40 23.51 4.22
N ARG A 165 5.37 23.95 4.94
CA ARG A 165 5.37 25.20 5.69
C ARG A 165 4.67 25.05 7.03
N LEU A 166 4.92 25.98 7.95
CA LEU A 166 4.05 26.15 9.10
C LEU A 166 2.65 26.61 8.63
N PRO A 167 1.59 26.22 9.35
CA PRO A 167 0.25 26.76 9.17
C PRO A 167 0.26 28.28 9.20
N GLN A 168 -0.70 28.90 8.51
CA GLN A 168 -0.72 30.36 8.33
C GLN A 168 -0.87 31.11 9.66
N ASP A 169 -1.63 30.55 10.60
CA ASP A 169 -1.78 31.02 11.98
C ASP A 169 -0.49 30.88 12.81
N GLN A 170 0.45 30.05 12.38
CA GLN A 170 1.77 29.84 12.99
C GLN A 170 2.90 30.53 12.23
N GLY A 171 2.58 31.47 11.34
CA GLY A 171 3.54 32.32 10.64
C GLY A 171 3.83 31.94 9.18
N GLY A 172 3.30 30.80 8.69
CA GLY A 172 3.33 30.48 7.25
C GLY A 172 4.73 30.23 6.65
N THR A 173 5.78 30.14 7.47
CA THR A 173 7.17 30.06 7.00
C THR A 173 7.45 28.69 6.39
N ALA A 174 8.19 28.66 5.29
CA ALA A 174 8.64 27.41 4.67
C ALA A 174 9.59 26.67 5.64
N THR A 175 9.30 25.39 5.89
CA THR A 175 10.03 24.55 6.86
C THR A 175 10.88 23.47 6.22
N GLY A 176 10.80 23.31 4.90
CA GLY A 176 11.48 22.25 4.17
C GLY A 176 11.98 22.70 2.80
N GLU A 177 12.78 21.83 2.19
CA GLU A 177 13.26 22.01 0.82
C GLU A 177 12.10 21.91 -0.18
N ARG A 178 12.21 22.66 -1.28
CA ARG A 178 11.29 22.53 -2.41
C ARG A 178 11.62 21.27 -3.20
N VAL A 179 10.67 20.34 -3.23
CA VAL A 179 10.74 19.12 -4.02
C VAL A 179 10.15 19.38 -5.39
N ARG A 180 10.87 18.98 -6.46
CA ARG A 180 10.35 19.02 -7.84
C ARG A 180 9.52 17.77 -8.12
N LEU A 181 8.30 17.99 -8.60
CA LEU A 181 7.37 16.95 -8.99
C LEU A 181 7.57 16.59 -10.47
N THR A 182 7.33 15.32 -10.81
CA THR A 182 7.26 14.87 -12.20
C THR A 182 5.90 15.23 -12.81
N VAL A 183 5.80 15.20 -14.14
CA VAL A 183 4.56 15.49 -14.87
C VAL A 183 3.43 14.54 -14.42
N ASP A 184 3.74 13.27 -14.21
CA ASP A 184 2.76 12.28 -13.74
C ASP A 184 2.27 12.58 -12.33
N GLN A 185 3.17 13.01 -11.43
CA GLN A 185 2.81 13.39 -10.06
C GLN A 185 1.90 14.63 -10.04
N VAL A 186 2.19 15.62 -10.88
CA VAL A 186 1.35 16.83 -11.05
C VAL A 186 -0.03 16.46 -11.59
N ALA A 187 -0.09 15.65 -12.66
CA ALA A 187 -1.36 15.22 -13.24
C ALA A 187 -2.23 14.47 -12.22
N ARG A 188 -1.64 13.64 -11.38
CA ARG A 188 -2.36 12.91 -10.33
C ARG A 188 -2.85 13.81 -9.21
N LEU A 189 -2.03 14.75 -8.74
CA LEU A 189 -2.46 15.71 -7.73
C LEU A 189 -3.60 16.60 -8.26
N ARG A 190 -3.60 16.99 -9.54
CA ARG A 190 -4.74 17.69 -10.17
C ARG A 190 -6.04 16.89 -10.07
N VAL A 191 -6.00 15.59 -10.39
CA VAL A 191 -7.18 14.71 -10.31
C VAL A 191 -7.70 14.60 -8.88
N VAL A 192 -6.81 14.35 -7.91
CA VAL A 192 -7.21 14.09 -6.51
C VAL A 192 -7.65 15.35 -5.80
N THR A 193 -7.00 16.49 -6.05
CA THR A 193 -7.38 17.76 -5.42
C THR A 193 -8.65 18.35 -6.04
N GLY A 194 -9.05 17.89 -7.24
CA GLY A 194 -10.23 18.39 -7.95
C GLY A 194 -10.07 19.83 -8.44
N VAL A 195 -8.84 20.34 -8.44
CA VAL A 195 -8.53 21.75 -8.71
C VAL A 195 -8.60 22.02 -10.21
N THR A 196 -9.35 23.05 -10.57
CA THR A 196 -9.44 23.57 -11.95
C THR A 196 -8.22 24.45 -12.26
N GLU A 197 -7.88 24.61 -13.55
CA GLU A 197 -6.67 25.32 -14.02
C GLU A 197 -6.48 26.76 -13.47
N ALA A 198 -7.51 27.37 -12.88
CA ALA A 198 -7.43 28.71 -12.31
C ALA A 198 -6.71 28.79 -10.95
N ASP A 199 -6.72 27.73 -10.14
CA ASP A 199 -6.12 27.70 -8.79
C ASP A 199 -4.93 26.75 -8.73
N GLU A 200 -3.80 27.10 -9.34
CA GLU A 200 -2.70 26.14 -9.49
C GLU A 200 -1.89 25.85 -8.20
N THR A 201 -2.24 26.48 -7.07
CA THR A 201 -1.60 26.21 -5.77
C THR A 201 -2.58 25.55 -4.80
N VAL A 202 -2.21 24.38 -4.29
CA VAL A 202 -2.99 23.62 -3.30
C VAL A 202 -2.30 23.62 -1.96
N ILE A 203 -3.07 23.82 -0.89
CA ILE A 203 -2.60 23.71 0.49
C ILE A 203 -3.24 22.47 1.11
N ILE A 204 -2.41 21.54 1.55
CA ILE A 204 -2.81 20.30 2.19
C ILE A 204 -2.43 20.39 3.67
N GLY A 205 -3.45 20.61 4.51
CA GLY A 205 -3.28 20.80 5.95
C GLY A 205 -2.85 19.53 6.67
N ALA A 206 -2.07 19.70 7.74
CA ALA A 206 -1.62 18.61 8.63
C ALA A 206 -1.07 17.38 7.87
N TYR A 207 -0.41 17.58 6.72
CA TYR A 207 -0.22 16.52 5.73
C TYR A 207 0.47 15.29 6.32
N GLN A 208 1.42 15.47 7.25
CA GLN A 208 2.17 14.40 7.92
C GLN A 208 1.32 13.33 8.61
N TRP A 209 0.06 13.65 8.95
CA TRP A 209 -0.86 12.74 9.60
C TRP A 209 -1.28 11.57 8.71
N TRP A 210 -0.99 11.60 7.41
CA TRP A 210 -1.09 10.43 6.54
C TRP A 210 -0.30 9.22 7.09
N LYS A 211 0.84 9.44 7.76
CA LYS A 211 1.67 8.35 8.32
C LYS A 211 0.94 7.54 9.39
N SER A 212 -0.14 8.06 9.97
CA SER A 212 -0.99 7.33 10.92
C SER A 212 -1.53 6.01 10.35
N VAL A 213 -1.62 5.88 9.02
CA VAL A 213 -1.93 4.62 8.35
C VAL A 213 -0.98 3.49 8.76
N HIS A 214 0.29 3.82 9.00
CA HIS A 214 1.28 2.85 9.42
C HIS A 214 1.05 2.38 10.86
N VAL A 215 0.52 3.23 11.74
CA VAL A 215 0.07 2.82 13.07
C VAL A 215 -1.04 1.76 12.94
N ILE A 216 -2.04 2.02 12.10
CA ILE A 216 -3.16 1.08 11.87
C ILE A 216 -2.65 -0.23 11.28
N ARG A 217 -1.66 -0.19 10.38
CA ARG A 217 -1.01 -1.39 9.82
C ARG A 217 -0.24 -2.18 10.88
N LEU A 218 0.51 -1.51 11.75
CA LEU A 218 1.20 -2.13 12.88
C LEU A 218 0.20 -2.81 13.81
N VAL A 219 -0.85 -2.11 14.21
CA VAL A 219 -1.93 -2.63 15.08
C VAL A 219 -2.63 -3.84 14.43
N SER A 220 -3.00 -3.74 13.15
CA SER A 220 -3.59 -4.86 12.40
C SER A 220 -2.65 -6.07 12.32
N GLY A 221 -1.35 -5.82 12.18
CA GLY A 221 -0.33 -6.88 12.20
C GLY A 221 -0.18 -7.53 13.57
N GLY A 222 -0.19 -6.73 14.64
CA GLY A 222 -0.20 -7.22 16.02
C GLY A 222 -1.40 -8.09 16.34
N ALA A 223 -2.61 -7.63 15.97
CA ALA A 223 -3.84 -8.40 16.12
C ALA A 223 -3.80 -9.70 15.30
N THR A 224 -3.30 -9.65 14.06
CA THR A 224 -3.13 -10.86 13.21
C THR A 224 -2.17 -11.89 13.83
N LEU A 225 -1.16 -11.44 14.55
CA LEU A 225 -0.15 -12.31 15.19
C LEU A 225 -0.55 -12.77 16.59
N ASP A 226 -1.72 -12.36 17.10
CA ASP A 226 -2.15 -12.50 18.51
C ASP A 226 -1.17 -11.87 19.51
N TRP A 227 -0.47 -10.80 19.11
CA TRP A 227 0.36 -9.99 20.01
C TRP A 227 -0.44 -8.91 20.73
N LEU A 228 -1.56 -8.49 20.14
CA LEU A 228 -2.51 -7.57 20.74
C LEU A 228 -3.83 -8.30 20.97
N SER A 229 -4.39 -8.13 22.16
CA SER A 229 -5.76 -8.53 22.45
C SER A 229 -6.77 -7.69 21.64
N PRO A 230 -8.03 -8.15 21.51
CA PRO A 230 -9.09 -7.36 20.87
C PRO A 230 -9.27 -5.98 21.52
N VAL A 231 -9.23 -5.90 22.85
CA VAL A 231 -9.39 -4.64 23.60
C VAL A 231 -8.24 -3.67 23.33
N GLU A 232 -6.99 -4.14 23.34
CA GLU A 232 -5.82 -3.32 23.00
C GLU A 232 -5.88 -2.82 21.55
N THR A 233 -6.27 -3.71 20.63
CA THR A 233 -6.45 -3.40 19.21
C THR A 233 -7.47 -2.29 19.03
N GLN A 234 -8.68 -2.46 19.57
CA GLN A 234 -9.75 -1.47 19.49
C GLN A 234 -9.34 -0.13 20.12
N THR A 235 -8.64 -0.17 21.26
CA THR A 235 -8.15 1.04 21.96
C THR A 235 -7.18 1.83 21.08
N LEU A 236 -6.19 1.17 20.48
CA LEU A 236 -5.19 1.82 19.63
C LEU A 236 -5.82 2.34 18.34
N LEU A 237 -6.70 1.57 17.69
CA LEU A 237 -7.41 2.00 16.49
C LEU A 237 -8.30 3.22 16.77
N ARG A 238 -9.06 3.21 17.88
CA ARG A 238 -9.90 4.34 18.31
C ARG A 238 -9.09 5.61 18.54
N ARG A 239 -7.92 5.50 19.18
CA ARG A 239 -7.02 6.64 19.42
C ARG A 239 -6.62 7.30 18.10
N VAL A 240 -6.14 6.51 17.15
CA VAL A 240 -5.76 6.99 15.81
C VAL A 240 -6.94 7.57 15.05
N ALA A 241 -8.10 6.90 15.07
CA ALA A 241 -9.30 7.37 14.41
C ALA A 241 -9.78 8.72 14.96
N SER A 242 -9.75 8.88 16.28
CA SER A 242 -10.11 10.14 16.93
C SER A 242 -9.14 11.27 16.56
N ASP A 243 -7.85 10.96 16.43
CA ASP A 243 -6.85 11.93 16.01
C ASP A 243 -7.02 12.38 14.56
N LEU A 244 -7.44 11.47 13.68
CA LEU A 244 -7.71 11.76 12.27
C LEU A 244 -9.00 12.56 12.08
N GLN A 245 -10.12 12.16 12.72
CA GLN A 245 -11.38 12.91 12.68
C GLN A 245 -11.25 14.35 13.20
N ARG A 246 -10.27 14.64 14.06
CA ARG A 246 -9.98 16.00 14.54
C ARG A 246 -9.20 16.87 13.56
N ARG A 247 -8.45 16.27 12.63
CA ARG A 247 -7.47 16.97 11.77
C ARG A 247 -7.91 17.09 10.32
N TYR A 248 -8.71 16.15 9.87
CA TYR A 248 -9.31 16.16 8.54
C TYR A 248 -10.82 16.28 8.65
N SER A 249 -11.45 16.92 7.67
CA SER A 249 -12.90 17.14 7.67
C SER A 249 -13.66 16.10 6.86
N SER A 250 -12.95 15.32 6.03
CA SER A 250 -13.55 14.34 5.13
C SER A 250 -12.58 13.24 4.70
N TRP A 251 -13.11 12.17 4.10
CA TRP A 251 -12.27 11.18 3.41
C TRP A 251 -11.47 11.78 2.25
N GLN A 252 -11.99 12.82 1.60
CA GLN A 252 -11.31 13.50 0.51
C GLN A 252 -10.06 14.23 0.99
N ASP A 253 -10.14 14.90 2.16
CA ASP A 253 -8.99 15.57 2.77
C ASP A 253 -7.90 14.56 3.14
N LEU A 254 -8.30 13.45 3.77
CA LEU A 254 -7.37 12.37 4.11
C LEU A 254 -6.76 11.75 2.85
N SER A 255 -7.57 11.49 1.81
CA SER A 255 -7.10 10.95 0.53
C SER A 255 -6.07 11.88 -0.11
N THR A 256 -6.34 13.19 -0.09
CA THR A 256 -5.42 14.21 -0.62
C THR A 256 -4.10 14.22 0.16
N ALA A 257 -4.17 14.23 1.49
CA ALA A 257 -2.99 14.14 2.36
C ALA A 257 -2.21 12.83 2.15
N PHE A 258 -2.90 11.72 1.93
CA PHE A 258 -2.28 10.44 1.62
C PHE A 258 -1.55 10.47 0.28
N HIS A 259 -2.19 10.96 -0.79
CA HIS A 259 -1.55 11.07 -2.10
C HIS A 259 -0.31 11.95 -2.04
N ALA A 260 -0.43 13.15 -1.49
CA ALA A 260 0.71 14.05 -1.33
C ALA A 260 1.81 13.44 -0.45
N GLY A 261 1.44 12.89 0.70
CA GLY A 261 2.37 12.30 1.65
C GLY A 261 3.12 11.11 1.09
N TYR A 262 2.41 10.19 0.43
CA TYR A 262 3.00 9.00 -0.19
C TYR A 262 3.85 9.34 -1.42
N LEU A 263 3.46 10.36 -2.21
CA LEU A 263 4.26 10.89 -3.33
C LEU A 263 5.62 11.42 -2.86
N LEU A 264 5.63 12.10 -1.71
CA LEU A 264 6.80 12.78 -1.18
C LEU A 264 7.59 11.95 -0.18
N TRP A 265 7.13 10.74 0.15
CA TRP A 265 7.82 9.87 1.09
C TRP A 265 9.06 9.28 0.44
N PRO A 266 10.29 9.67 0.86
CA PRO A 266 11.51 9.04 0.38
C PRO A 266 11.48 7.60 0.87
N GLU A 267 11.65 6.62 -0.02
CA GLU A 267 11.60 5.19 0.27
C GLU A 267 12.43 4.84 1.52
N ARG A 268 11.78 4.79 2.68
CA ARG A 268 12.39 4.27 3.90
C ARG A 268 12.46 2.75 3.74
N GLY A 269 13.58 2.29 3.17
CA GLY A 269 14.03 0.91 3.22
C GLY A 269 13.57 0.02 2.06
N ALA A 270 14.44 -0.09 1.05
CA ALA A 270 14.80 -1.32 0.34
C ALA A 270 13.80 -2.49 0.49
N GLY A 271 12.80 -2.50 -0.37
CA GLY A 271 11.78 -3.54 -0.42
C GLY A 271 10.62 -3.24 -1.35
N ALA A 272 10.67 -2.14 -2.10
CA ALA A 272 9.85 -1.99 -3.29
C ALA A 272 10.33 -3.03 -4.32
N ASP A 273 9.79 -4.25 -4.20
CA ASP A 273 9.28 -4.92 -5.39
C ASP A 273 8.72 -3.82 -6.30
N GLN A 274 9.27 -3.61 -7.49
CA GLN A 274 8.87 -2.53 -8.41
C GLN A 274 7.35 -2.52 -8.75
N GLY A 275 6.55 -3.45 -8.22
CA GLY A 275 5.08 -3.43 -8.26
C GLY A 275 4.36 -2.97 -6.98
N GLY A 276 5.06 -2.66 -5.89
CA GLY A 276 4.44 -2.27 -4.61
C GLY A 276 3.97 -0.81 -4.57
N THR A 277 4.82 0.10 -5.05
CA THR A 277 4.50 1.53 -5.16
C THR A 277 3.37 1.74 -6.18
N ASP A 278 3.47 1.14 -7.37
CA ASP A 278 2.41 1.15 -8.39
C ASP A 278 1.10 0.53 -7.89
N GLY A 279 1.19 -0.53 -7.07
CA GLY A 279 0.02 -1.18 -6.49
C GLY A 279 -0.77 -0.29 -5.54
N VAL A 280 -0.08 0.44 -4.65
CA VAL A 280 -0.71 1.41 -3.75
C VAL A 280 -1.26 2.61 -4.54
N TRP A 281 -0.55 3.06 -5.58
CA TRP A 281 -1.07 4.11 -6.47
C TRP A 281 -2.35 3.72 -7.20
N THR A 282 -2.40 2.48 -7.70
CA THR A 282 -3.59 1.94 -8.35
C THR A 282 -4.73 1.82 -7.34
N ALA A 283 -4.41 1.33 -6.13
CA ALA A 283 -5.38 1.20 -5.05
C ALA A 283 -5.99 2.53 -4.62
N LEU A 284 -5.19 3.60 -4.53
CA LEU A 284 -5.68 4.94 -4.20
C LEU A 284 -6.65 5.48 -5.27
N GLY A 285 -6.36 5.24 -6.55
CA GLY A 285 -7.28 5.56 -7.64
C GLY A 285 -8.61 4.80 -7.50
N LEU A 286 -8.53 3.48 -7.30
CA LEU A 286 -9.72 2.64 -7.07
C LEU A 286 -10.54 3.11 -5.87
N LEU A 287 -9.89 3.48 -4.77
CA LEU A 287 -10.58 3.95 -3.56
C LEU A 287 -11.26 5.32 -3.75
N THR A 288 -10.82 6.12 -4.71
CA THR A 288 -11.41 7.42 -5.01
C THR A 288 -12.57 7.28 -6.02
N GLU A 289 -12.43 6.37 -6.99
CA GLU A 289 -13.36 6.24 -8.12
C GLU A 289 -14.46 5.17 -7.92
N ASP A 290 -14.18 4.10 -7.16
CA ASP A 290 -15.10 2.97 -7.00
C ASP A 290 -16.25 3.33 -6.03
N PRO A 291 -17.53 3.24 -6.45
CA PRO A 291 -18.67 3.45 -5.55
C PRO A 291 -18.71 2.50 -4.35
N GLN A 292 -18.09 1.33 -4.43
CA GLN A 292 -17.97 0.35 -3.34
C GLN A 292 -16.74 0.56 -2.47
N SER A 293 -16.00 1.65 -2.68
CA SER A 293 -14.87 2.04 -1.85
C SER A 293 -15.32 2.31 -0.40
N PRO A 294 -14.53 1.89 0.62
CA PRO A 294 -14.80 2.27 2.01
C PRO A 294 -14.95 3.77 2.23
N TRP A 295 -14.30 4.61 1.42
CA TRP A 295 -14.38 6.07 1.53
C TRP A 295 -15.73 6.63 1.06
N ASN A 296 -16.48 5.86 0.26
CA ASN A 296 -17.85 6.17 -0.14
C ASN A 296 -18.89 5.49 0.75
N LEU A 297 -18.55 4.38 1.40
CA LEU A 297 -19.47 3.59 2.23
C LEU A 297 -19.57 4.06 3.68
N LEU A 298 -18.48 4.54 4.27
CA LEU A 298 -18.43 4.92 5.69
C LEU A 298 -18.57 6.44 5.84
N PRO A 299 -19.49 6.95 6.69
CA PRO A 299 -19.49 8.36 7.04
C PRO A 299 -18.18 8.75 7.74
N TRP A 300 -17.59 9.89 7.36
CA TRP A 300 -16.35 10.38 7.96
C TRP A 300 -16.50 10.61 9.47
N ASP A 301 -17.60 11.25 9.87
CA ASP A 301 -17.93 11.73 11.20
C ASP A 301 -18.73 10.73 12.04
N MET A 302 -18.75 9.45 11.65
CA MET A 302 -19.44 8.42 12.43
C MET A 302 -18.90 8.36 13.88
N PRO A 303 -19.76 8.09 14.87
CA PRO A 303 -19.33 8.00 16.25
C PRO A 303 -18.39 6.81 16.45
N LEU A 304 -17.25 7.07 17.09
CA LEU A 304 -16.30 6.03 17.47
C LEU A 304 -16.79 5.33 18.75
N GLU A 305 -16.84 4.00 18.74
CA GLU A 305 -17.25 3.12 19.85
C GLU A 305 -16.31 3.22 21.04
N ARG A 306 -16.84 3.46 22.24
CA ARG A 306 -16.03 3.52 23.47
C ARG A 306 -15.56 2.10 23.81
N VAL A 307 -14.30 1.99 24.23
CA VAL A 307 -13.76 0.74 24.76
C VAL A 307 -14.45 0.48 26.09
N ILE A 308 -15.23 -0.60 26.17
CA ILE A 308 -15.79 -1.07 27.44
C ILE A 308 -14.70 -1.93 28.08
N THR A 309 -13.95 -1.35 29.01
CA THR A 309 -13.07 -2.14 29.87
C THR A 309 -13.97 -2.92 30.83
N GLU A 310 -13.98 -4.25 30.76
CA GLU A 310 -14.55 -5.10 31.82
C GLU A 310 -13.72 -4.95 33.10
N SER A 311 -13.90 -3.83 33.79
CA SER A 311 -13.39 -3.58 35.13
C SER A 311 -14.36 -2.67 35.88
N GLY A 312 -15.62 -3.12 35.92
CA GLY A 312 -16.65 -2.64 36.83
C GLY A 312 -17.15 -3.79 37.69
N VAL A 313 -16.30 -4.30 38.59
CA VAL A 313 -16.81 -5.09 39.73
C VAL A 313 -17.54 -4.08 40.62
N PRO A 314 -18.85 -4.23 40.86
CA PRO A 314 -19.55 -3.33 41.76
C PRO A 314 -18.99 -3.55 43.15
N SER A 315 -18.45 -2.49 43.74
CA SER A 315 -18.15 -2.43 45.16
C SER A 315 -19.47 -2.70 45.89
N GLN A 316 -19.64 -3.91 46.42
CA GLN A 316 -20.66 -4.18 47.42
C GLN A 316 -20.40 -3.23 48.59
N GLN A 317 -21.23 -2.19 48.68
CA GLN A 317 -21.55 -1.57 49.94
C GLN A 317 -22.39 -2.58 50.71
N GLU A 318 -21.82 -3.16 51.77
CA GLU A 318 -22.61 -3.69 52.87
C GLU A 318 -22.16 -3.00 54.16
N HIS A 319 -23.19 -2.60 54.89
CA HIS A 319 -23.21 -1.91 56.18
C HIS A 319 -22.67 -2.77 57.32
#